data_AF-A0A7S1NJY0-F1
#
_entry.id   AF-A0A7S1NJY0-F1
#
_cell.length_a   1.000
_cell.length_b   1.000
_cell.length_c   1.000
_cell.angle_alpha   90.00
_cell.angle_beta   90.00
_cell.angle_gamma   90.00
#
_symmetry.space_group_name_H-M   'P 1'
#
loop_
_entity.id
_entity.type
_entity.pdbx_description
1 polymer ?
#
loop_
_entity_poly.entity_id
_entity_poly.type
_entity_poly.pdbx_seq_one_letter_code
_entity_poly.pdbx_strand_id
1 'polypeptide(L)'
;ALQFQYLVNGILSQRMMLDEVRVQQTLFNLISNAVKFTQDGAVSLAMVVLSGHAGPQLKVAVKDTGVGVTKERQALLFQAFTQADSSISVNFGGTGLGLAIVKDLVSL
;
A
#
# COMPACT_ATOMS: atom_id res chain seq x y z
N ALA A 1 1.94 16.35 -14.16
CA ALA A 1 2.38 14.96 -14.38
C ALA A 1 2.59 14.26 -13.05
N LEU A 2 2.22 12.99 -12.93
CA LEU A 2 2.46 12.16 -11.75
C LEU A 2 3.96 11.91 -11.54
N GLN A 3 4.44 12.18 -10.33
CA GLN A 3 5.82 11.92 -9.92
C GLN A 3 5.89 10.65 -9.07
N PHE A 4 6.91 9.82 -9.31
CA PHE A 4 7.18 8.64 -8.49
C PHE A 4 8.50 8.81 -7.76
N GLN A 5 8.46 8.62 -6.44
CA GLN A 5 9.62 8.77 -5.58
C GLN A 5 9.79 7.50 -4.75
N TYR A 6 11.02 7.10 -4.47
CA TYR A 6 11.28 5.99 -3.57
C TYR A 6 12.47 6.28 -2.67
N LEU A 7 12.37 5.78 -1.44
CA LEU A 7 13.43 5.81 -0.46
C LEU A 7 13.57 4.40 0.12
N VAL A 8 14.78 3.86 0.05
CA VAL A 8 15.14 2.63 0.74
C VAL A 8 16.15 3.00 1.80
N ASN A 9 15.77 2.87 3.08
CA ASN A 9 16.61 3.24 4.21
C ASN A 9 16.89 2.03 5.09
N GLY A 10 18.05 2.03 5.73
CA GLY A 10 18.60 0.90 6.44
C GLY A 10 19.70 0.24 5.63
N ILE A 11 20.74 -0.20 6.32
CA ILE A 11 21.78 -0.99 5.69
C ILE A 11 21.11 -2.32 5.32
N LEU A 12 20.85 -2.58 4.03
CA LEU A 12 20.46 -3.90 3.49
C LEU A 12 21.58 -4.96 3.66
N SER A 13 22.47 -4.71 4.61
CA SER A 13 23.60 -5.52 5.02
C SER A 13 23.16 -6.74 5.82
N GLN A 14 21.93 -6.73 6.38
CA GLN A 14 21.26 -7.94 6.85
C GLN A 14 20.41 -8.54 5.73
N ARG A 15 20.74 -9.77 5.33
CA ARG A 15 19.91 -10.55 4.43
C ARG A 15 18.62 -10.92 5.16
N MET A 16 17.49 -10.51 4.61
CA MET A 16 16.17 -10.91 5.07
C MET A 16 15.59 -11.92 4.09
N MET A 17 15.08 -13.03 4.61
CA MET A 17 14.25 -13.93 3.81
C MET A 17 12.83 -13.40 3.84
N LEU A 18 12.26 -13.21 2.66
CA LEU A 18 10.90 -12.72 2.47
C LEU A 18 10.15 -13.69 1.55
N ASP A 19 8.84 -13.77 1.74
CA ASP A 19 7.96 -14.41 0.77
C ASP A 19 7.75 -13.44 -0.39
N GLU A 20 8.41 -13.71 -1.53
CA GLU A 20 8.38 -12.87 -2.72
C GLU A 20 6.95 -12.57 -3.19
N VAL A 21 6.07 -13.58 -3.19
CA VAL A 21 4.69 -13.44 -3.66
C VAL A 21 3.92 -12.49 -2.75
N ARG A 22 4.06 -12.64 -1.43
CA ARG A 22 3.38 -11.75 -0.48
C ARG A 22 3.88 -10.31 -0.56
N VAL A 23 5.18 -10.12 -0.74
CA VAL A 23 5.79 -8.80 -0.87
C VAL A 23 5.32 -8.13 -2.16
N GLN A 24 5.38 -8.83 -3.29
CA GLN A 24 4.93 -8.32 -4.58
C GLN A 24 3.44 -7.96 -4.55
N GLN A 25 2.59 -8.84 -4.01
CA GLN A 25 1.15 -8.59 -3.92
C GLN A 25 0.84 -7.39 -3.01
N THR A 26 1.54 -7.27 -1.88
CA THR A 26 1.40 -6.14 -0.97
C THR A 26 1.77 -4.83 -1.64
N LEU A 27 2.95 -4.77 -2.26
CA LEU A 27 3.44 -3.59 -2.98
C LEU A 27 2.53 -3.21 -4.13
N PHE A 28 2.12 -4.18 -4.95
CA PHE A 28 1.25 -3.94 -6.08
C PHE A 28 -0.10 -3.35 -5.65
N ASN A 29 -0.75 -3.92 -4.63
CA ASN A 29 -2.04 -3.41 -4.14
C ASN A 29 -1.94 -1.99 -3.56
N LEU A 30 -0.86 -1.68 -2.82
CA LEU A 30 -0.67 -0.34 -2.26
C LEU A 30 -0.32 0.70 -3.33
N ILE A 31 0.64 0.38 -4.21
CA ILE A 31 1.13 1.31 -5.25
C ILE A 31 0.04 1.54 -6.31
N SER A 32 -0.66 0.49 -6.75
CA SER A 32 -1.72 0.64 -7.75
C SER A 32 -2.87 1.50 -7.23
N ASN A 33 -3.26 1.37 -5.96
CA ASN A 33 -4.23 2.26 -5.34
C ASN A 33 -3.74 3.71 -5.32
N ALA A 34 -2.50 3.95 -4.89
CA ALA A 34 -1.91 5.28 -4.85
C ALA A 34 -1.89 5.96 -6.23
N VAL A 35 -1.46 5.24 -7.27
CA VAL A 35 -1.44 5.73 -8.66
C VAL A 35 -2.85 5.97 -9.19
N LYS A 36 -3.77 5.03 -8.94
CA LYS A 36 -5.17 5.12 -9.36
C LYS A 36 -5.88 6.37 -8.84
N PHE A 37 -5.60 6.79 -7.60
CA PHE A 37 -6.26 7.92 -6.96
C PHE A 37 -5.47 9.24 -7.03
N THR A 38 -4.31 9.24 -7.69
CA THR A 38 -3.46 10.43 -7.86
C THR A 38 -3.20 10.68 -9.35
N GLN A 39 -4.02 11.53 -9.97
CA GLN A 39 -3.82 11.91 -11.38
C GLN A 39 -2.66 12.90 -11.56
N ASP A 40 -2.56 13.88 -10.67
CA ASP A 40 -1.48 14.87 -10.62
C ASP A 40 -0.97 14.99 -9.18
N GLY A 41 0.36 15.01 -9.02
CA GLY A 41 1.01 15.03 -7.71
C GLY A 41 2.12 14.00 -7.60
N ALA A 42 2.25 13.36 -6.44
CA ALA A 42 3.34 12.42 -6.16
C ALA A 42 2.87 11.16 -5.44
N VAL A 43 3.49 10.03 -5.79
CA VAL A 43 3.45 8.78 -5.03
C VAL A 43 4.86 8.49 -4.52
N SER A 44 4.97 8.20 -3.23
CA SER A 44 6.24 7.93 -2.54
C SER A 44 6.22 6.55 -1.90
N LEU A 45 7.21 5.71 -2.23
CA LEU A 45 7.46 4.42 -1.59
C LEU A 45 8.62 4.55 -0.60
N ALA A 46 8.41 4.19 0.66
CA ALA A 46 9.46 4.08 1.66
C ALA A 46 9.59 2.63 2.14
N MET A 47 10.80 2.11 2.12
CA MET A 47 11.13 0.79 2.67
C MET A 47 12.22 0.93 3.73
N VAL A 48 11.96 0.44 4.94
CA VAL A 48 12.87 0.58 6.08
C VAL A 48 13.00 -0.76 6.81
N VAL A 49 14.23 -1.21 7.03
CA VAL A 49 14.48 -2.36 7.91
C VAL A 49 14.56 -1.86 9.35
N LEU A 50 13.70 -2.42 10.19
CA LEU A 50 13.61 -2.11 11.62
C LEU A 50 14.11 -3.29 12.45
N SER A 51 14.74 -3.02 13.58
CA SER A 51 14.98 -4.05 14.60
C SER A 51 13.65 -4.39 15.27
N GLY A 52 13.23 -5.65 15.16
CA GLY A 52 12.03 -6.17 15.84
C GLY A 52 12.39 -7.19 16.91
N HIS A 53 11.44 -7.45 17.82
CA HIS A 53 11.61 -8.39 18.93
C HIS A 53 11.90 -9.83 18.47
N ALA A 54 11.40 -10.23 17.30
CA ALA A 54 11.58 -11.55 16.70
C ALA A 54 12.60 -11.57 15.55
N GLY A 55 13.40 -10.51 15.40
CA GLY A 55 14.32 -10.33 14.27
C GLY A 55 14.00 -9.07 13.44
N PRO A 56 14.76 -8.82 12.36
CA PRO A 56 14.57 -7.64 11.53
C PRO A 56 13.19 -7.70 10.85
N GLN A 57 12.53 -6.55 10.76
CA GLN A 57 11.22 -6.39 10.12
C GLN A 57 11.33 -5.39 8.97
N LEU A 58 10.75 -5.72 7.82
CA LEU A 58 10.64 -4.79 6.71
C LEU A 58 9.36 -3.96 6.87
N LYS A 59 9.52 -2.66 7.11
CA LYS A 59 8.43 -1.69 7.04
C LYS A 59 8.33 -1.12 5.64
N VAL A 60 7.15 -1.26 5.03
CA VAL A 60 6.81 -0.65 3.75
C VAL A 60 5.75 0.43 3.98
N ALA A 61 5.93 1.60 3.38
CA ALA A 61 4.93 2.67 3.38
C ALA A 61 4.77 3.25 1.98
N VAL A 62 3.53 3.37 1.52
CA VAL A 62 3.16 4.09 0.30
C VAL A 62 2.38 5.33 0.73
N LYS A 63 2.78 6.49 0.21
CA LYS A 63 2.09 7.77 0.43
C LYS A 63 1.76 8.37 -0.93
N ASP A 64 0.56 8.90 -1.06
CA ASP A 64 0.12 9.63 -2.23
C ASP A 64 -0.44 11.01 -1.88
N THR A 65 -0.66 11.83 -2.90
CA THR A 65 -1.27 13.18 -2.79
C THR A 65 -2.62 13.25 -3.50
N GLY A 66 -3.29 12.11 -3.65
CA GLY A 66 -4.56 11.99 -4.35
C GLY A 66 -5.72 12.59 -3.58
N VAL A 67 -6.94 12.19 -3.96
CA VAL A 67 -8.20 12.69 -3.40
C VAL A 67 -8.37 12.44 -1.89
N GLY A 68 -7.53 11.60 -1.30
CA GLY A 68 -7.58 11.23 0.11
C GLY A 68 -8.76 10.32 0.47
N VAL A 69 -8.89 10.01 1.76
CA VAL A 69 -9.97 9.17 2.30
C VAL A 69 -10.56 9.83 3.53
N THR A 70 -11.88 10.02 3.55
CA THR A 70 -12.58 10.60 4.72
C THR A 70 -12.42 9.70 5.95
N LYS A 71 -12.54 10.27 7.15
CA LYS A 71 -12.35 9.52 8.40
C LYS A 71 -13.31 8.34 8.53
N GLU A 72 -14.55 8.51 8.08
CA GLU A 72 -15.60 7.50 8.12
C GLU A 72 -15.26 6.32 7.20
N ARG A 73 -14.67 6.61 6.04
CA ARG A 73 -14.26 5.61 5.04
C ARG A 73 -12.99 4.86 5.45
N GLN A 74 -12.11 5.47 6.25
CA GLN A 74 -10.87 4.82 6.73
C GLN A 74 -11.14 3.50 7.48
N ALA A 75 -12.22 3.44 8.26
CA ALA A 75 -12.61 2.24 9.00
C ALA A 75 -13.02 1.06 8.09
N LEU A 76 -13.40 1.36 6.85
CA LEU A 76 -13.91 0.39 5.88
C LEU A 76 -12.86 -0.04 4.85
N LEU A 77 -11.70 0.62 4.79
CA LEU A 77 -10.68 0.41 3.75
C LEU A 77 -10.20 -1.03 3.62
N PHE A 78 -10.20 -1.78 4.72
CA PHE A 78 -9.71 -3.16 4.77
C PHE A 78 -10.83 -4.20 4.74
N GLN A 79 -12.09 -3.78 4.52
CA GLN A 79 -13.21 -4.71 4.34
C GLN A 79 -13.29 -5.15 2.87
N ALA A 80 -13.34 -6.46 2.65
CA ALA A 80 -13.49 -7.02 1.31
C ALA A 80 -14.78 -6.51 0.63
N PHE A 81 -14.73 -6.31 -0.68
CA PHE A 81 -15.86 -5.85 -1.51
C PHE A 81 -16.45 -4.50 -1.13
N THR A 82 -15.79 -3.74 -0.25
CA THR A 82 -16.26 -2.42 0.17
C THR A 82 -15.64 -1.35 -0.72
N GLN A 83 -16.48 -0.60 -1.42
CA GLN A 83 -16.09 0.57 -2.19
C GLN A 83 -16.65 1.82 -1.53
N ALA A 84 -15.80 2.82 -1.35
CA ALA A 84 -16.16 4.06 -0.67
C ALA A 84 -17.24 4.88 -1.40
N ASP A 85 -17.44 4.67 -2.71
CA ASP A 85 -18.40 5.42 -3.51
C ASP A 85 -18.83 4.62 -4.74
N SER A 86 -20.14 4.54 -5.02
CA SER A 86 -20.68 3.91 -6.23
C SER A 86 -20.39 4.73 -7.49
N SER A 87 -20.11 6.03 -7.35
CA SER A 87 -19.67 6.92 -8.43
C SER A 87 -18.22 6.68 -8.86
N ILE A 88 -17.36 6.20 -7.95
CA ILE A 88 -15.96 5.88 -8.22
C ILE A 88 -15.83 4.56 -9.01
N SER A 89 -16.77 3.63 -8.85
CA SER A 89 -16.82 2.36 -9.57
C SER A 89 -16.86 2.56 -11.10
N VAL A 90 -17.54 3.61 -11.56
CA VAL A 90 -17.74 3.93 -12.97
C VAL A 90 -16.48 4.47 -13.64
N ASN A 91 -15.69 5.29 -12.92
CA ASN A 91 -14.51 5.94 -13.49
C ASN A 91 -13.19 5.20 -13.20
N PHE A 92 -13.15 4.36 -12.17
CA PHE A 92 -11.88 3.90 -11.61
C PHE A 92 -11.77 2.39 -11.39
N GLY A 93 -12.84 1.59 -11.55
CA GLY A 93 -12.78 0.11 -11.62
C GLY A 93 -12.06 -0.63 -10.47
N GLY A 94 -12.72 -1.55 -9.79
CA GLY A 94 -12.05 -2.39 -8.80
C GLY A 94 -13.00 -3.34 -8.10
N THR A 95 -12.45 -4.32 -7.38
CA THR A 95 -13.24 -5.28 -6.59
C THR A 95 -13.32 -4.91 -5.11
N GLY A 96 -12.57 -3.88 -4.67
CA GLY A 96 -12.43 -3.56 -3.24
C GLY A 96 -11.61 -4.60 -2.46
N LEU A 97 -10.94 -5.54 -3.14
CA LEU A 97 -10.20 -6.62 -2.47
C LEU A 97 -8.75 -6.26 -2.12
N GLY A 98 -8.13 -5.31 -2.85
CA GLY A 98 -6.68 -5.09 -2.78
C GLY A 98 -6.15 -4.80 -1.37
N LEU A 99 -6.80 -3.90 -0.62
CA LEU A 99 -6.37 -3.58 0.75
C LEU A 99 -6.73 -4.67 1.76
N ALA A 100 -7.86 -5.38 1.56
CA ALA A 100 -8.21 -6.54 2.40
C ALA A 100 -7.13 -7.64 2.28
N ILE A 101 -6.70 -7.94 1.05
CA ILE A 101 -5.58 -8.87 0.79
C ILE A 101 -4.30 -8.40 1.49
N VAL A 102 -3.96 -7.10 1.42
CA VAL A 102 -2.78 -6.57 2.12
C VAL A 102 -2.88 -6.85 3.62
N LYS A 103 -4.03 -6.57 4.25
CA LYS A 103 -4.25 -6.83 5.67
C LYS A 103 -4.05 -8.30 6.03
N ASP A 104 -4.63 -9.20 5.23
CA ASP A 104 -4.50 -10.64 5.46
C ASP A 104 -3.04 -11.10 5.32
N LEU A 105 -2.31 -10.61 4.32
CA LEU A 105 -0.92 -10.97 4.09
C LEU A 105 0.05 -10.52 5.19
N VAL A 106 -0.21 -9.37 5.84
CA VAL A 106 0.66 -8.80 6.89
C VAL A 106 0.26 -9.18 8.32
N SER A 107 -0.93 -9.74 8.51
CA SER A 107 -1.42 -10.17 9.84
C SER A 107 -1.13 -11.64 10.18
N LEU A 108 -0.52 -12.37 9.25
CA LEU A 108 -0.08 -13.76 9.38
C LEU A 108 1.31 -13.85 10.00
#